data_AF-A0A939W398-F1
#
_entry.id   AF-A0A939W398-F1
#
_cell.length_a   1.000
_cell.length_b   1.000
_cell.length_c   1.000
_cell.angle_alpha   90.00
_cell.angle_beta   90.00
_cell.angle_gamma   90.00
#
_symmetry.space_group_name_H-M   'P 1'
#
loop_
_entity.id
_entity.type
_entity.pdbx_description
1 polymer ?
#
loop_
_entity_poly.entity_id
_entity_poly.type
_entity_poly.pdbx_seq_one_letter_code
_entity_poly.pdbx_strand_id
1 'polypeptide(L)'
;MRDAYQDRPRRPLRETVCEMDRDILRLVMRRHNMLKRMAGPKGHLDNREEKQIRESWESAVAKVSNDPKLSGLFFSLMQEVTFLPKPGEDGEQRREAFNLAPVQQPVKLDMDAPASCRATRAWLSLAAGSGQHVKLAGSLMNDAVFDCLKMFNQMGASIIRDGDAVEALPAAPCQTPDKVIFSGASSFNFYLALGHYLGRPSHAKFSGDSQMRMEGLDAVVSFVPQLGARLVHVIPKGEGLPVRIESSGLLPDAVDFPDAVPFEFIEGMLLAAPFYEKPVVFRFGSHPDRTRIEERILPLLAACGAQMEGGCENLHITPSKLALPREPKLAMEPELAIFLLALAPALSGRVRLAGQWPGTADAEAAKDLFRQAGLQIEAGPA
;
A
#
# COMPACT_ATOMS: atom_id res chain seq x y z
N MET A 1 9.83 -33.09 63.66
CA MET A 1 8.95 -32.12 62.97
C MET A 1 9.44 -30.71 63.27
N ARG A 2 10.11 -30.09 62.30
CA ARG A 2 10.10 -28.64 62.04
C ARG A 2 10.79 -28.43 60.69
N ASP A 3 10.03 -27.81 59.79
CA ASP A 3 10.29 -27.65 58.36
C ASP A 3 11.59 -26.92 58.06
N ALA A 4 12.40 -27.52 57.19
CA ALA A 4 13.43 -26.81 56.45
C ALA A 4 12.79 -26.17 55.21
N TYR A 5 12.29 -24.94 55.35
CA TYR A 5 12.07 -24.06 54.20
C TYR A 5 13.45 -23.74 53.64
N GLN A 6 13.90 -24.53 52.65
CA GLN A 6 15.08 -24.21 51.86
C GLN A 6 14.77 -22.95 51.04
N ASP A 7 15.44 -21.87 51.42
CA ASP A 7 15.47 -20.59 50.72
C ASP A 7 16.06 -20.81 49.31
N ARG A 8 15.18 -20.98 48.32
CA ARG A 8 15.62 -21.08 46.92
C ARG A 8 16.26 -19.74 46.53
N PRO A 9 17.47 -19.74 45.97
CA PRO A 9 18.11 -18.50 45.55
C PRO A 9 17.16 -17.75 44.61
N ARG A 10 16.82 -16.51 44.97
CA ARG A 10 15.96 -15.65 44.15
C ARG A 10 16.59 -15.55 42.76
N ARG A 11 15.84 -16.03 41.76
CA ARG A 11 16.27 -15.94 40.37
C ARG A 11 16.57 -14.48 40.04
N PRO A 12 17.69 -14.19 39.34
CA PRO A 12 17.97 -12.86 38.84
C PRO A 12 16.75 -12.30 38.10
N LEU A 13 16.37 -11.05 38.37
CA LEU A 13 15.17 -10.43 37.78
C LEU A 13 15.15 -10.55 36.23
N ARG A 14 16.32 -10.48 35.60
CA ARG A 14 16.48 -10.72 34.15
C ARG A 14 15.92 -12.07 33.69
N GLU A 15 16.14 -13.14 34.46
CA GLU A 15 15.71 -14.49 34.10
C GLU A 15 14.20 -14.63 34.28
N THR A 16 13.65 -14.02 35.32
CA THR A 16 12.21 -13.92 35.52
C THR A 16 11.53 -13.18 34.37
N VAL A 17 12.09 -12.06 33.90
CA VAL A 17 11.55 -11.33 32.73
C VAL A 17 11.60 -12.20 31.48
N CYS A 18 12.75 -12.84 31.18
CA CYS A 18 12.85 -13.76 30.04
C CYS A 18 11.87 -14.94 30.12
N GLU A 19 11.53 -15.42 31.32
CA GLU A 19 10.49 -16.44 31.52
C GLU A 19 9.09 -15.88 31.23
N MET A 20 8.78 -14.68 31.71
CA MET A 20 7.53 -14.00 31.41
C MET A 20 7.35 -13.77 29.90
N ASP A 21 8.40 -13.39 29.18
CA ASP A 21 8.35 -13.22 27.72
C ASP A 21 7.97 -14.52 27.00
N ARG A 22 8.51 -15.67 27.45
CA ARG A 22 8.14 -16.99 26.90
C ARG A 22 6.69 -17.33 27.19
N ASP A 23 6.18 -16.97 28.37
CA ASP A 23 4.79 -17.22 28.74
C ASP A 23 3.82 -16.32 27.96
N ILE A 24 4.17 -15.05 27.74
CA ILE A 24 3.44 -14.14 26.86
C ILE A 24 3.35 -14.75 25.46
N LEU A 25 4.47 -15.19 24.88
CA LEU A 25 4.49 -15.83 23.56
C LEU A 25 3.58 -17.07 23.51
N ARG A 26 3.63 -17.94 24.53
CA ARG A 26 2.75 -19.12 24.62
C ARG A 26 1.26 -18.73 24.67
N LEU A 27 0.92 -17.68 25.41
CA LEU A 27 -0.46 -17.19 25.51
C LEU A 27 -0.94 -16.59 24.19
N VAL A 28 -0.12 -15.78 23.52
CA VAL A 28 -0.47 -15.21 22.20
C VAL A 28 -0.61 -16.33 21.16
N MET A 29 0.27 -17.33 21.15
CA MET A 29 0.13 -18.53 20.30
C MET A 29 -1.17 -19.29 20.57
N ARG A 30 -1.52 -19.50 21.85
CA ARG A 30 -2.76 -20.19 22.23
C ARG A 30 -3.99 -19.40 21.74
N ARG A 31 -3.98 -18.07 21.93
CA ARG A 31 -5.02 -17.17 21.44
C ARG A 31 -5.16 -17.26 19.93
N HIS A 32 -4.08 -17.11 19.17
CA HIS A 32 -4.10 -17.21 17.71
C HIS A 32 -4.70 -18.53 17.22
N ASN A 33 -4.31 -19.66 17.82
CA ASN A 33 -4.86 -20.96 17.46
C ASN A 33 -6.36 -21.08 17.76
N MET A 34 -6.85 -20.47 18.84
CA MET A 34 -8.29 -20.42 19.13
C MET A 34 -9.04 -19.59 18.08
N LEU A 35 -8.51 -18.43 17.70
CA LEU A 35 -9.13 -17.57 16.68
C LEU A 35 -9.15 -18.24 15.31
N LYS A 36 -8.08 -18.94 14.92
CA LYS A 36 -8.03 -19.72 13.68
C LYS A 36 -9.10 -20.83 13.68
N ARG A 37 -9.32 -21.49 14.82
CA ARG A 37 -10.41 -22.49 14.97
C ARG A 37 -11.79 -21.85 14.87
N MET A 38 -11.98 -20.65 15.42
CA MET A 38 -13.24 -19.90 15.33
C MET A 38 -13.53 -19.45 13.89
N ALA A 39 -12.53 -18.92 13.18
CA ALA A 39 -12.66 -18.50 11.78
C ALA A 39 -12.99 -19.67 10.84
N GLY A 40 -12.50 -20.88 11.16
CA GLY A 40 -12.79 -22.09 10.42
C GLY A 40 -12.39 -21.99 8.94
N PRO A 41 -13.16 -22.61 8.02
CA PRO A 41 -12.86 -22.59 6.57
C PRO A 41 -12.94 -21.19 5.93
N LYS A 42 -13.61 -20.24 6.58
CA LYS A 42 -13.82 -18.89 6.04
C LYS A 42 -12.55 -18.05 6.09
N GLY A 43 -11.57 -18.41 6.92
CA GLY A 43 -10.31 -17.69 7.05
C GLY A 43 -10.41 -16.35 7.79
N HIS A 44 -11.61 -15.89 8.14
CA HIS A 44 -11.84 -14.70 8.96
C HIS A 44 -12.94 -14.94 10.00
N LEU A 45 -12.94 -14.14 11.07
CA LEU A 45 -14.00 -14.15 12.10
C LEU A 45 -15.27 -13.47 11.59
N ASP A 46 -16.40 -13.77 12.22
CA ASP A 46 -17.61 -12.96 12.02
C ASP A 46 -17.44 -11.58 12.68
N ASN A 47 -18.03 -10.55 12.06
CA ASN A 47 -17.91 -9.17 12.55
C ASN A 47 -18.42 -9.00 13.99
N ARG A 48 -19.45 -9.77 14.39
CA ARG A 48 -20.00 -9.71 15.76
C ARG A 48 -19.04 -10.33 16.76
N GLU A 49 -18.43 -11.45 16.42
CA GLU A 49 -17.45 -12.13 17.27
C GLU A 49 -16.18 -11.29 17.44
N GLU A 50 -15.65 -10.73 16.35
CA GLU A 50 -14.48 -9.85 16.41
C GLU A 50 -14.75 -8.62 17.29
N LYS A 51 -15.94 -8.01 17.15
CA LYS A 51 -16.38 -6.90 18.00
C LYS A 51 -16.42 -7.29 19.49
N GLN A 52 -17.02 -8.43 19.83
CA GLN A 52 -17.11 -8.90 21.21
C GLN A 52 -15.72 -9.18 21.82
N ILE A 53 -14.82 -9.82 21.06
CA ILE A 53 -13.45 -10.10 21.50
C ILE A 53 -12.70 -8.79 21.75
N ARG A 54 -12.88 -7.79 20.88
CA ARG A 54 -12.28 -6.48 21.03
C ARG A 54 -12.79 -5.73 22.25
N GLU A 55 -14.10 -5.66 22.44
CA GLU A 55 -14.72 -4.99 23.61
C GLU A 55 -14.28 -5.65 24.93
N SER A 56 -14.20 -6.98 24.96
CA SER A 56 -13.69 -7.71 26.12
C SER A 56 -12.22 -7.41 26.40
N TRP A 57 -11.39 -7.26 25.37
CA TRP A 57 -9.99 -6.89 25.51
C TRP A 57 -9.83 -5.46 26.05
N GLU A 58 -10.53 -4.50 25.43
CA GLU A 58 -10.49 -3.09 25.85
C GLU A 58 -10.94 -2.91 27.31
N SER A 59 -11.98 -3.64 27.73
CA SER A 59 -12.44 -3.67 29.12
C SER A 59 -11.39 -4.22 30.10
N ALA A 60 -10.60 -5.22 29.68
CA ALA A 60 -9.53 -5.78 30.50
C ALA A 60 -8.34 -4.82 30.61
N VAL A 61 -7.91 -4.21 29.50
CA VAL A 61 -6.80 -3.26 29.48
C VAL A 61 -7.10 -2.01 30.31
N ALA A 62 -8.34 -1.51 30.25
CA ALA A 62 -8.77 -0.33 31.01
C ALA A 62 -8.59 -0.47 32.54
N LYS A 63 -8.42 -1.69 33.06
CA LYS A 63 -8.14 -1.94 34.49
C LYS A 63 -6.68 -1.76 34.87
N VAL A 64 -5.77 -1.81 33.89
CA VAL A 64 -4.31 -1.84 34.11
C VAL A 64 -3.57 -0.73 33.37
N SER A 65 -4.19 -0.10 32.38
CA SER A 65 -3.63 1.02 31.63
C SER A 65 -4.74 1.98 31.19
N ASN A 66 -4.46 3.28 31.33
CA ASN A 66 -5.29 4.35 30.76
C ASN A 66 -4.79 4.77 29.37
N ASP A 67 -3.74 4.14 28.84
CA ASP A 67 -3.22 4.42 27.51
C ASP A 67 -4.07 3.70 26.45
N PRO A 68 -4.89 4.42 25.68
CA PRO A 68 -5.70 3.80 24.65
C PRO A 68 -4.89 3.34 23.44
N LYS A 69 -3.74 3.95 23.15
CA LYS A 69 -2.89 3.53 22.04
C LYS A 69 -2.35 2.15 22.32
N LEU A 70 -1.88 1.91 23.55
CA LEU A 70 -1.43 0.59 24.00
C LEU A 70 -2.52 -0.47 23.83
N SER A 71 -3.77 -0.17 24.21
CA SER A 71 -4.90 -1.10 24.08
C SER A 71 -5.17 -1.49 22.62
N GLY A 72 -5.29 -0.49 21.73
CA GLY A 72 -5.61 -0.71 20.32
C GLY A 72 -4.47 -1.36 19.54
N LEU A 73 -3.26 -0.84 19.67
CA LEU A 73 -2.06 -1.33 18.99
C LEU A 73 -1.77 -2.79 19.38
N PHE A 74 -1.77 -3.11 20.67
CA PHE A 74 -1.46 -4.46 21.12
C PHE A 74 -2.52 -5.48 20.66
N PHE A 75 -3.79 -5.08 20.61
CA PHE A 75 -4.85 -5.92 20.04
C PHE A 75 -4.58 -6.24 18.57
N SER A 76 -4.30 -5.22 17.75
CA SER A 76 -4.00 -5.38 16.33
C SER A 76 -2.77 -6.29 16.13
N LEU A 77 -1.68 -6.03 16.84
CA LEU A 77 -0.46 -6.84 16.76
C LEU A 77 -0.70 -8.32 17.13
N MET A 78 -1.42 -8.60 18.21
CA MET A 78 -1.76 -9.98 18.60
C MET A 78 -2.72 -10.68 17.62
N GLN A 79 -3.48 -9.92 16.84
CA GLN A 79 -4.39 -10.45 15.83
C GLN A 79 -3.64 -10.78 14.53
N GLU A 80 -2.65 -9.96 14.18
CA GLU A 80 -1.88 -10.05 12.93
C GLU A 80 -0.65 -10.96 13.00
N VAL A 81 -0.21 -11.29 14.22
CA VAL A 81 0.95 -12.15 14.40
C VAL A 81 0.75 -13.49 13.69
N THR A 82 1.71 -13.83 12.84
CA THR A 82 1.77 -15.12 12.17
C THR A 82 2.77 -15.99 12.92
N PHE A 83 2.31 -17.14 13.41
CA PHE A 83 3.17 -18.11 14.08
C PHE A 83 3.67 -19.17 13.10
N LEU A 84 4.89 -19.65 13.35
CA LEU A 84 5.37 -20.86 12.71
C LEU A 84 4.41 -22.03 13.03
N PRO A 85 4.16 -22.93 12.06
CA PRO A 85 3.37 -24.12 12.32
C PRO A 85 3.96 -24.89 13.51
N LYS A 86 3.09 -25.47 14.35
CA LYS A 86 3.54 -26.36 15.41
C LYS A 86 4.35 -27.49 14.78
N PRO A 87 5.46 -27.94 15.39
CA PRO A 87 6.06 -29.22 15.04
C PRO A 87 4.94 -30.27 15.11
N GLY A 88 4.60 -30.90 13.99
CA GLY A 88 3.52 -31.88 13.95
C GLY A 88 3.87 -33.11 14.78
N GLU A 89 2.87 -33.68 15.46
CA GLU A 89 2.93 -35.07 15.96
C GLU A 89 2.92 -36.08 14.78
N ASP A 90 2.65 -35.63 13.55
CA ASP A 90 2.58 -36.44 12.32
C ASP A 90 3.74 -36.22 11.35
N GLY A 91 4.94 -35.87 11.82
CA GLY A 91 6.15 -35.92 10.98
C GLY A 91 6.16 -34.99 9.75
N GLU A 92 5.16 -34.12 9.57
CA GLU A 92 5.22 -33.07 8.56
C GLU A 92 6.38 -32.15 8.93
N GLN A 93 7.41 -32.26 8.10
CA GLN A 93 8.69 -31.60 8.23
C GLN A 93 8.47 -30.12 8.57
N ARG A 94 9.29 -29.59 9.50
CA ARG A 94 9.62 -28.15 9.51
C ARG A 94 9.63 -27.73 8.05
N ARG A 95 8.88 -26.69 7.66
CA ARG A 95 9.14 -26.02 6.37
C ARG A 95 10.64 -25.93 6.29
N GLU A 96 11.25 -26.72 5.41
CA GLU A 96 12.70 -26.72 5.27
C GLU A 96 13.02 -25.25 5.09
N ALA A 97 13.88 -24.70 5.96
CA ALA A 97 14.32 -23.33 5.81
C ALA A 97 14.63 -23.17 4.33
N PHE A 98 14.00 -22.18 3.67
CA PHE A 98 14.08 -22.05 2.21
C PHE A 98 15.54 -22.16 1.81
N ASN A 99 15.92 -23.33 1.29
CA ASN A 99 17.34 -23.67 1.19
C ASN A 99 17.85 -23.02 -0.08
N LEU A 100 18.23 -21.75 0.06
CA LEU A 100 18.99 -21.03 -0.93
C LEU A 100 20.36 -21.69 -1.02
N ALA A 101 20.47 -22.66 -1.91
CA ALA A 101 21.73 -23.24 -2.37
C ALA A 101 22.04 -22.66 -3.77
N PRO A 102 22.47 -21.39 -3.86
CA PRO A 102 22.79 -20.78 -5.14
C PRO A 102 23.94 -21.56 -5.78
N VAL A 103 23.71 -22.01 -7.02
CA VAL A 103 24.77 -22.59 -7.83
C VAL A 103 25.78 -21.49 -8.13
N GLN A 104 27.04 -21.70 -7.78
CA GLN A 104 28.16 -20.80 -8.08
C GLN A 104 28.49 -20.88 -9.58
N GLN A 105 27.61 -20.35 -10.41
CA GLN A 105 27.78 -20.27 -11.86
C GLN A 105 27.54 -18.83 -12.34
N PRO A 106 28.23 -18.38 -13.39
CA PRO A 106 27.98 -17.08 -13.98
C PRO A 106 26.51 -16.90 -14.36
N VAL A 107 25.89 -15.80 -13.94
CA VAL A 107 24.52 -15.47 -14.30
C VAL A 107 24.44 -15.22 -15.81
N LYS A 108 23.40 -15.76 -16.43
CA LYS A 108 23.01 -15.46 -17.81
C LYS A 108 21.50 -15.22 -17.81
N LEU A 109 21.12 -13.96 -17.56
CA LEU A 109 19.73 -13.54 -17.53
C LEU A 109 19.45 -12.63 -18.73
N ASP A 110 18.44 -12.97 -19.53
CA ASP A 110 17.93 -12.15 -20.63
C ASP A 110 16.41 -12.24 -20.60
N MET A 111 15.74 -11.16 -20.19
CA MET A 111 14.29 -11.13 -20.02
C MET A 111 13.72 -9.71 -20.13
N ASP A 112 12.41 -9.61 -20.30
CA ASP A 112 11.71 -8.34 -20.12
C ASP A 112 11.78 -7.91 -18.64
N ALA A 113 12.02 -6.63 -18.42
CA ALA A 113 12.07 -6.07 -17.09
C ALA A 113 10.66 -6.06 -16.46
N PRO A 114 10.55 -6.26 -15.13
CA PRO A 114 9.31 -6.00 -14.43
C PRO A 114 8.84 -4.56 -14.68
N ALA A 115 7.60 -4.37 -15.12
CA ALA A 115 7.02 -3.05 -15.34
C ALA A 115 6.62 -2.38 -14.02
N SER A 116 6.60 -1.04 -14.00
CA SER A 116 6.28 -0.28 -12.79
C SER A 116 4.87 -0.56 -12.26
N CYS A 117 4.82 -1.03 -11.01
CA CYS A 117 3.58 -1.33 -10.29
C CYS A 117 2.81 -0.05 -9.95
N ARG A 118 3.53 1.02 -9.57
CA ARG A 118 2.89 2.31 -9.25
C ARG A 118 2.31 2.97 -10.50
N ALA A 119 3.07 3.01 -11.61
CA ALA A 119 2.58 3.57 -12.88
C ALA A 119 1.38 2.78 -13.43
N THR A 120 1.39 1.44 -13.32
CA THR A 120 0.24 0.59 -13.66
C THR A 120 -1.03 1.10 -12.97
N ARG A 121 -0.99 1.27 -11.64
CA ARG A 121 -2.16 1.67 -10.85
C ARG A 121 -2.60 3.11 -11.13
N ALA A 122 -1.66 4.02 -11.44
CA ALA A 122 -1.98 5.37 -11.87
C ALA A 122 -2.73 5.38 -13.22
N TRP A 123 -2.27 4.58 -14.21
CA TRP A 123 -2.98 4.39 -15.47
C TRP A 123 -4.37 3.80 -15.28
N LEU A 124 -4.52 2.80 -14.39
CA LEU A 124 -5.83 2.22 -14.06
C LEU A 124 -6.76 3.25 -13.42
N SER A 125 -6.25 4.15 -12.58
CA SER A 125 -7.03 5.25 -12.00
C SER A 125 -7.57 6.19 -13.07
N LEU A 126 -6.71 6.62 -14.00
CA LEU A 126 -7.10 7.49 -15.12
C LEU A 126 -8.09 6.79 -16.06
N ALA A 127 -7.87 5.50 -16.35
CA ALA A 127 -8.77 4.70 -17.19
C ALA A 127 -10.14 4.51 -16.53
N ALA A 128 -10.16 4.20 -15.23
CA ALA A 128 -11.39 4.07 -14.45
C ALA A 128 -12.15 5.41 -14.38
N GLY A 129 -11.46 6.52 -14.08
CA GLY A 129 -12.05 7.84 -13.98
C GLY A 129 -12.56 8.41 -15.30
N SER A 130 -11.99 7.98 -16.43
CA SER A 130 -12.40 8.40 -17.77
C SER A 130 -13.36 7.43 -18.48
N GLY A 131 -13.43 6.18 -18.04
CA GLY A 131 -14.18 5.10 -18.71
C GLY A 131 -13.56 4.65 -20.04
N GLN A 132 -12.31 5.02 -20.33
CA GLN A 132 -11.64 4.75 -21.61
C GLN A 132 -10.92 3.40 -21.64
N HIS A 133 -10.71 2.89 -22.86
CA HIS A 133 -9.96 1.66 -23.10
C HIS A 133 -8.46 1.87 -22.89
N VAL A 134 -7.86 1.10 -22.00
CA VAL A 134 -6.41 1.05 -21.80
C VAL A 134 -5.97 -0.38 -21.54
N LYS A 135 -4.98 -0.87 -22.30
CA LYS A 135 -4.33 -2.16 -22.10
C LYS A 135 -2.87 -1.94 -21.68
N LEU A 136 -2.54 -2.46 -20.51
CA LEU A 136 -1.21 -2.40 -19.89
C LEU A 136 -0.55 -3.77 -20.00
N ALA A 137 0.20 -4.01 -21.07
CA ALA A 137 0.95 -5.25 -21.27
C ALA A 137 2.17 -5.33 -20.35
N GLY A 138 2.57 -6.55 -19.98
CA GLY A 138 3.74 -6.79 -19.11
C GLY A 138 3.57 -6.26 -17.69
N SER A 139 2.32 -6.10 -17.22
CA SER A 139 2.03 -5.58 -15.89
C SER A 139 2.46 -6.60 -14.82
N LEU A 140 3.13 -6.11 -13.76
CA LEU A 140 3.45 -6.93 -12.60
C LEU A 140 2.15 -7.23 -11.82
N MET A 141 1.49 -8.33 -12.16
CA MET A 141 0.26 -8.79 -11.50
C MET A 141 0.53 -9.29 -10.07
N ASN A 142 0.71 -8.34 -9.16
CA ASN A 142 0.82 -8.57 -7.72
C ASN A 142 -0.48 -8.22 -7.00
N ASP A 143 -0.54 -8.48 -5.69
CA ASP A 143 -1.72 -8.22 -4.86
C ASP A 143 -2.14 -6.74 -4.93
N ALA A 144 -1.19 -5.80 -4.95
CA ALA A 144 -1.50 -4.37 -5.01
C ALA A 144 -2.21 -3.96 -6.31
N VAL A 145 -1.79 -4.47 -7.47
CA VAL A 145 -2.45 -4.22 -8.77
C VAL A 145 -3.81 -4.92 -8.81
N PHE A 146 -3.88 -6.15 -8.31
CA PHE A 146 -5.12 -6.93 -8.27
C PHE A 146 -6.18 -6.33 -7.33
N ASP A 147 -5.78 -5.78 -6.20
CA ASP A 147 -6.68 -5.07 -5.30
C ASP A 147 -7.09 -3.72 -5.89
N CYS A 148 -6.18 -3.04 -6.60
CA CYS A 148 -6.49 -1.78 -7.28
C CYS A 148 -7.58 -1.98 -8.35
N LEU A 149 -7.44 -3.00 -9.22
CA LEU A 149 -8.47 -3.27 -10.23
C LEU A 149 -9.81 -3.68 -9.60
N LYS A 150 -9.79 -4.48 -8.52
CA LYS A 150 -11.01 -4.85 -7.79
C LYS A 150 -11.69 -3.65 -7.16
N MET A 151 -10.90 -2.77 -6.54
CA MET A 151 -11.37 -1.53 -5.92
C MET A 151 -12.06 -0.64 -6.95
N PHE A 152 -11.44 -0.38 -8.11
CA PHE A 152 -12.07 0.41 -9.16
C PHE A 152 -13.29 -0.28 -9.79
N ASN A 153 -13.29 -1.61 -9.90
CA ASN A 153 -14.49 -2.36 -10.31
C ASN A 153 -15.63 -2.21 -9.29
N GLN A 154 -15.34 -2.15 -7.97
CA GLN A 154 -16.35 -1.81 -6.97
C GLN A 154 -16.89 -0.39 -7.19
N MET A 155 -16.09 0.54 -7.71
CA MET A 155 -16.50 1.89 -8.07
C MET A 155 -17.21 1.97 -9.45
N GLY A 156 -17.38 0.86 -10.16
CA GLY A 156 -18.12 0.80 -11.43
C GLY A 156 -17.27 0.81 -12.69
N ALA A 157 -15.94 0.75 -12.58
CA ALA A 157 -15.07 0.51 -13.73
C ALA A 157 -15.24 -0.92 -14.28
N SER A 158 -14.72 -1.16 -15.48
CA SER A 158 -14.62 -2.50 -16.07
C SER A 158 -13.15 -2.81 -16.36
N ILE A 159 -12.46 -3.39 -15.38
CA ILE A 159 -11.04 -3.72 -15.48
C ILE A 159 -10.89 -5.23 -15.31
N ILE A 160 -10.24 -5.85 -16.29
CA ILE A 160 -9.99 -7.30 -16.32
C ILE A 160 -8.50 -7.59 -16.33
N ARG A 161 -8.17 -8.82 -15.93
CA ARG A 161 -6.86 -9.41 -16.18
C ARG A 161 -6.93 -10.19 -17.50
N ASP A 162 -5.98 -9.94 -18.39
CA ASP A 162 -5.80 -10.68 -19.63
C ASP A 162 -4.37 -11.22 -19.67
N GLY A 163 -4.16 -12.47 -19.26
CA GLY A 163 -2.83 -13.06 -19.14
C GLY A 163 -1.91 -12.32 -18.15
N ASP A 164 -0.85 -11.72 -18.69
CA ASP A 164 0.13 -10.85 -18.02
C ASP A 164 -0.20 -9.34 -18.16
N ALA A 165 -1.30 -9.01 -18.84
CA ALA A 165 -1.79 -7.65 -18.98
C ALA A 165 -2.93 -7.34 -18.00
N VAL A 166 -3.11 -6.05 -17.74
CA VAL A 166 -4.33 -5.51 -17.14
C VAL A 166 -5.01 -4.63 -18.19
N GLU A 167 -6.31 -4.84 -18.39
CA GLU A 167 -7.07 -4.16 -19.42
C GLU A 167 -8.31 -3.49 -18.82
N ALA A 168 -8.36 -2.17 -18.88
CA ALA A 168 -9.55 -1.38 -18.59
C ALA A 168 -10.38 -1.28 -19.87
N LEU A 169 -11.56 -1.90 -19.88
CA LEU A 169 -12.48 -1.89 -21.02
C LEU A 169 -13.30 -0.58 -21.04
N PRO A 170 -13.81 -0.16 -22.21
CA PRO A 170 -14.77 0.94 -22.30
C PRO A 170 -15.96 0.73 -21.36
N ALA A 171 -16.21 1.70 -20.48
CA ALA A 171 -17.29 1.68 -19.52
C ALA A 171 -17.74 3.10 -19.17
N ALA A 172 -18.79 3.22 -18.35
CA ALA A 172 -19.06 4.50 -17.70
C ALA A 172 -17.89 4.86 -16.75
N PRO A 173 -17.52 6.14 -16.63
CA PRO A 173 -16.59 6.60 -15.60
C PRO A 173 -16.94 6.05 -14.21
N CYS A 174 -15.93 5.69 -13.43
CA CYS A 174 -16.14 5.19 -12.08
C CYS A 174 -16.85 6.25 -11.22
N GLN A 175 -17.75 5.78 -10.36
CA GLN A 175 -18.61 6.58 -9.52
C GLN A 175 -18.07 6.61 -8.08
N THR A 176 -18.79 7.28 -7.19
CA THR A 176 -18.53 7.31 -5.75
C THR A 176 -19.66 6.58 -5.00
N PRO A 177 -19.80 5.25 -5.17
CA PRO A 177 -20.92 4.50 -4.58
C PRO A 177 -20.87 4.55 -3.06
N ASP A 178 -22.05 4.68 -2.45
CA ASP A 178 -22.23 4.59 -1.00
C ASP A 178 -22.27 3.14 -0.52
N LYS A 179 -21.07 2.56 -0.41
CA LYS A 179 -20.87 1.21 0.09
C LYS A 179 -19.49 1.05 0.72
N VAL A 180 -19.18 -0.18 1.12
CA VAL A 180 -17.83 -0.55 1.55
C VAL A 180 -16.94 -0.73 0.32
N ILE A 181 -15.87 0.03 0.24
CA ILE A 181 -14.81 -0.10 -0.76
C ILE A 181 -13.60 -0.75 -0.10
N PHE A 182 -13.08 -1.81 -0.72
CA PHE A 182 -11.91 -2.55 -0.24
C PHE A 182 -10.68 -2.16 -1.06
N SER A 183 -9.66 -1.58 -0.41
CA SER A 183 -8.44 -1.09 -1.06
C SER A 183 -7.25 -2.06 -1.00
N GLY A 184 -7.42 -3.24 -0.39
CA GLY A 184 -6.33 -4.21 -0.19
C GLY A 184 -5.33 -3.79 0.89
N ALA A 185 -4.09 -4.24 0.75
CA ALA A 185 -2.97 -3.93 1.64
C ALA A 185 -2.12 -2.72 1.18
N SER A 186 -2.69 -1.77 0.42
CA SER A 186 -1.94 -0.62 -0.10
C SER A 186 -2.63 0.71 0.20
N SER A 187 -1.92 1.60 0.92
CA SER A 187 -2.34 2.98 1.14
C SER A 187 -2.47 3.77 -0.15
N PHE A 188 -1.58 3.54 -1.13
CA PHE A 188 -1.71 4.18 -2.44
C PHE A 188 -3.05 3.84 -3.13
N ASN A 189 -3.52 2.59 -3.08
CA ASN A 189 -4.84 2.23 -3.61
C ASN A 189 -5.95 3.01 -2.89
N PHE A 190 -5.91 3.04 -1.56
CA PHE A 190 -6.85 3.83 -0.77
C PHE A 190 -6.83 5.31 -1.18
N TYR A 191 -5.66 5.90 -1.37
CA TYR A 191 -5.51 7.31 -1.73
C TYR A 191 -5.94 7.64 -3.17
N LEU A 192 -5.74 6.73 -4.13
CA LEU A 192 -6.29 6.86 -5.48
C LEU A 192 -7.82 6.96 -5.44
N ALA A 193 -8.47 6.08 -4.66
CA ALA A 193 -9.93 6.15 -4.49
C ALA A 193 -10.36 7.37 -3.68
N LEU A 194 -9.65 7.71 -2.60
CA LEU A 194 -9.97 8.88 -1.78
C LEU A 194 -9.91 10.18 -2.59
N GLY A 195 -8.88 10.38 -3.43
CA GLY A 195 -8.80 11.52 -4.34
C GLY A 195 -10.03 11.63 -5.23
N HIS A 196 -10.48 10.52 -5.83
CA HIS A 196 -11.70 10.48 -6.64
C HIS A 196 -12.98 10.82 -5.85
N TYR A 197 -13.08 10.38 -4.59
CA TYR A 197 -14.21 10.67 -3.71
C TYR A 197 -14.23 12.12 -3.21
N LEU A 198 -13.07 12.74 -3.00
CA LEU A 198 -12.99 14.11 -2.46
C LEU A 198 -13.58 15.16 -3.41
N GLY A 199 -13.42 14.98 -4.73
CA GLY A 199 -13.96 15.92 -5.72
C GLY A 199 -15.46 15.80 -6.02
N ARG A 200 -16.21 14.97 -5.27
CA ARG A 200 -17.65 14.73 -5.49
C ARG A 200 -18.41 14.59 -4.17
N PRO A 201 -19.70 14.99 -4.14
CA PRO A 201 -20.58 14.66 -3.03
C PRO A 201 -20.61 13.14 -2.85
N SER A 202 -20.11 12.66 -1.71
CA SER A 202 -19.93 11.23 -1.51
C SER A 202 -19.95 10.84 -0.04
N HIS A 203 -20.42 9.61 0.20
CA HIS A 203 -20.35 8.95 1.49
C HIS A 203 -19.94 7.50 1.20
N ALA A 204 -18.98 6.95 1.93
CA ALA A 204 -18.57 5.55 1.80
C ALA A 204 -17.76 5.08 3.00
N LYS A 205 -17.54 3.77 3.10
CA LYS A 205 -16.59 3.18 4.05
C LYS A 205 -15.43 2.57 3.28
N PHE A 206 -14.21 2.96 3.60
CA PHE A 206 -13.01 2.29 3.12
C PHE A 206 -12.55 1.24 4.12
N SER A 207 -12.13 0.10 3.60
CA SER A 207 -11.56 -1.02 4.34
C SER A 207 -10.35 -1.57 3.58
N GLY A 208 -9.49 -2.30 4.28
CA GLY A 208 -8.32 -2.92 3.69
C GLY A 208 -7.93 -4.16 4.49
N ASP A 209 -6.81 -4.77 4.11
CA ASP A 209 -6.25 -5.89 4.86
C ASP A 209 -5.80 -5.49 6.26
N SER A 210 -5.47 -6.47 7.08
CA SER A 210 -5.14 -6.24 8.49
C SER A 210 -4.03 -5.21 8.68
N GLN A 211 -2.97 -5.25 7.87
CA GLN A 211 -1.86 -4.30 7.91
C GLN A 211 -2.31 -2.83 7.79
N MET A 212 -3.40 -2.58 7.04
CA MET A 212 -3.95 -1.23 6.87
C MET A 212 -4.56 -0.66 8.16
N ARG A 213 -4.80 -1.48 9.19
CA ARG A 213 -5.29 -1.02 10.51
C ARG A 213 -4.27 -0.17 11.25
N MET A 214 -2.99 -0.39 10.94
CA MET A 214 -1.85 0.28 11.56
C MET A 214 -1.21 1.33 10.64
N GLU A 215 -1.72 1.49 9.42
CA GLU A 215 -1.29 2.55 8.52
C GLU A 215 -1.71 3.90 9.11
N GLY A 216 -0.75 4.74 9.53
CA GLY A 216 -1.04 6.00 10.19
C GLY A 216 -1.72 7.01 9.25
N LEU A 217 -3.03 7.21 9.39
CA LEU A 217 -3.82 8.14 8.56
C LEU A 217 -4.00 9.52 9.21
N ASP A 218 -3.45 9.76 10.40
CA ASP A 218 -3.68 10.95 11.23
C ASP A 218 -3.49 12.28 10.46
N ALA A 219 -2.43 12.37 9.66
CA ALA A 219 -2.14 13.57 8.86
C ALA A 219 -3.24 13.84 7.83
N VAL A 220 -3.72 12.81 7.14
CA VAL A 220 -4.78 12.92 6.14
C VAL A 220 -6.13 13.17 6.81
N VAL A 221 -6.44 12.46 7.89
CA VAL A 221 -7.68 12.65 8.69
C VAL A 221 -7.80 14.08 9.20
N SER A 222 -6.68 14.68 9.62
CA SER A 222 -6.63 16.06 10.09
C SER A 222 -6.70 17.09 8.95
N PHE A 223 -6.28 16.71 7.74
CA PHE A 223 -6.20 17.60 6.58
C PHE A 223 -7.48 17.66 5.74
N VAL A 224 -8.17 16.52 5.53
CA VAL A 224 -9.36 16.46 4.68
C VAL A 224 -10.52 17.40 5.07
N PRO A 225 -10.70 17.87 6.32
CA PRO A 225 -11.66 18.94 6.64
C PRO A 225 -11.43 20.22 5.85
N GLN A 226 -10.17 20.56 5.53
CA GLN A 226 -9.83 21.72 4.70
C GLN A 226 -10.24 21.52 3.24
N LEU A 227 -10.50 20.28 2.84
CA LEU A 227 -10.97 19.88 1.52
C LEU A 227 -12.49 19.70 1.47
N GLY A 228 -13.21 20.14 2.51
CA GLY A 228 -14.67 20.00 2.57
C GLY A 228 -15.15 18.56 2.80
N ALA A 229 -14.32 17.73 3.44
CA ALA A 229 -14.62 16.34 3.72
C ALA A 229 -14.27 15.91 5.15
N ARG A 230 -14.79 14.77 5.59
CA ARG A 230 -14.54 14.22 6.92
C ARG A 230 -14.18 12.75 6.80
N LEU A 231 -13.02 12.38 7.35
CA LEU A 231 -12.65 10.98 7.58
C LEU A 231 -12.82 10.63 9.05
N VAL A 232 -13.48 9.52 9.33
CA VAL A 232 -13.71 9.03 10.70
C VAL A 232 -13.30 7.56 10.79
N HIS A 233 -12.41 7.23 11.71
CA HIS A 233 -12.12 5.83 12.01
C HIS A 233 -13.38 5.13 12.51
N VAL A 234 -13.73 4.03 11.86
CA VAL A 234 -14.88 3.20 12.27
C VAL A 234 -14.59 2.54 13.62
N ILE A 235 -13.32 2.25 13.85
CA ILE A 235 -12.81 1.72 15.10
C ILE A 235 -12.42 2.90 16.00
N PRO A 236 -12.98 3.03 17.21
CA PRO A 236 -12.59 4.08 18.15
C PRO A 236 -11.08 4.06 18.40
N LYS A 237 -10.43 5.21 18.23
CA LYS A 237 -8.97 5.40 18.41
C LYS A 237 -8.12 4.49 17.51
N GLY A 238 -8.68 4.03 16.38
CA GLY A 238 -7.90 3.43 15.30
C GLY A 238 -6.99 4.46 14.65
N GLU A 239 -5.88 4.00 14.09
CA GLU A 239 -4.90 4.85 13.40
C GLU A 239 -4.99 4.69 11.86
N GLY A 240 -5.47 3.53 11.39
CA GLY A 240 -5.65 3.24 9.97
C GLY A 240 -7.07 2.86 9.54
N LEU A 241 -7.18 2.08 8.47
CA LEU A 241 -8.45 1.55 7.97
C LEU A 241 -9.07 0.54 8.96
N PRO A 242 -10.40 0.41 9.03
CA PRO A 242 -11.40 1.05 8.19
C PRO A 242 -11.79 2.47 8.64
N VAL A 243 -12.06 3.32 7.66
CA VAL A 243 -12.53 4.71 7.84
C VAL A 243 -13.84 4.93 7.06
N ARG A 244 -14.67 5.86 7.53
CA ARG A 244 -15.81 6.40 6.79
C ARG A 244 -15.44 7.77 6.23
N ILE A 245 -15.74 7.99 4.96
CA ILE A 245 -15.64 9.30 4.29
C ILE A 245 -17.02 9.91 4.17
N GLU A 246 -17.10 11.21 4.40
CA GLU A 246 -18.21 12.08 4.00
C GLU A 246 -17.59 13.29 3.30
N SER A 247 -17.82 13.45 2.00
CA SER A 247 -17.29 14.57 1.21
C SER A 247 -18.43 15.41 0.65
N SER A 248 -18.28 16.74 0.74
CA SER A 248 -19.19 17.67 0.06
C SER A 248 -18.94 17.71 -1.45
N GLY A 249 -17.75 17.30 -1.92
CA GLY A 249 -17.30 17.52 -3.29
C GLY A 249 -16.85 18.94 -3.62
N LEU A 250 -17.00 19.87 -2.66
CA LEU A 250 -16.67 21.28 -2.83
C LEU A 250 -15.24 21.54 -2.35
N LEU A 251 -14.28 21.26 -3.22
CA LEU A 251 -12.87 21.59 -2.98
C LEU A 251 -12.67 23.12 -2.97
N PRO A 252 -11.71 23.63 -2.18
CA PRO A 252 -11.29 25.01 -2.29
C PRO A 252 -10.59 25.28 -3.64
N ASP A 253 -10.59 26.54 -4.08
CA ASP A 253 -9.93 26.95 -5.32
C ASP A 253 -8.41 26.71 -5.28
N ALA A 254 -7.83 26.68 -4.07
CA ALA A 254 -6.44 26.33 -3.83
C ALA A 254 -6.31 25.38 -2.64
N VAL A 255 -5.42 24.40 -2.77
CA VAL A 255 -5.08 23.40 -1.76
C VAL A 255 -3.60 23.55 -1.41
N ASP A 256 -3.31 23.92 -0.18
CA ASP A 256 -1.94 24.03 0.34
C ASP A 256 -1.60 22.76 1.13
N PHE A 257 -0.70 21.91 0.61
CA PHE A 257 -0.35 20.64 1.25
C PHE A 257 0.69 20.82 2.37
N PRO A 258 0.40 20.36 3.60
CA PRO A 258 1.40 20.28 4.67
C PRO A 258 2.45 19.20 4.39
N ASP A 259 3.68 19.42 4.88
CA ASP A 259 4.81 18.46 4.75
C ASP A 259 4.53 17.07 5.36
N ALA A 260 3.60 16.99 6.32
CA ALA A 260 3.24 15.74 7.00
C ALA A 260 2.24 14.88 6.20
N VAL A 261 1.60 15.44 5.17
CA VAL A 261 0.64 14.70 4.35
C VAL A 261 1.41 13.73 3.44
N PRO A 262 1.04 12.43 3.39
CA PRO A 262 1.75 11.46 2.55
C PRO A 262 1.71 11.83 1.07
N PHE A 263 2.84 11.67 0.39
CA PHE A 263 2.96 11.95 -1.04
C PHE A 263 1.94 11.16 -1.87
N GLU A 264 1.66 9.90 -1.50
CA GLU A 264 0.66 9.06 -2.15
C GLU A 264 -0.75 9.67 -2.14
N PHE A 265 -1.10 10.43 -1.10
CA PHE A 265 -2.36 11.16 -1.05
C PHE A 265 -2.40 12.31 -2.05
N ILE A 266 -1.30 13.04 -2.16
CA ILE A 266 -1.13 14.10 -3.17
C ILE A 266 -1.28 13.49 -4.58
N GLU A 267 -0.59 12.38 -4.86
CA GLU A 267 -0.70 11.66 -6.14
C GLU A 267 -2.15 11.27 -6.45
N GLY A 268 -2.88 10.74 -5.46
CA GLY A 268 -4.29 10.38 -5.60
C GLY A 268 -5.17 11.57 -5.98
N MET A 269 -4.97 12.73 -5.34
CA MET A 269 -5.71 13.95 -5.68
C MET A 269 -5.34 14.48 -7.06
N LEU A 270 -4.05 14.50 -7.43
CA LEU A 270 -3.60 15.03 -8.72
C LEU A 270 -4.10 14.18 -9.90
N LEU A 271 -4.13 12.85 -9.75
CA LEU A 271 -4.67 11.95 -10.78
C LEU A 271 -6.19 12.05 -10.93
N ALA A 272 -6.90 12.43 -9.85
CA ALA A 272 -8.34 12.66 -9.88
C ALA A 272 -8.74 14.08 -10.37
N ALA A 273 -7.82 15.04 -10.27
CA ALA A 273 -8.08 16.46 -10.53
C ALA A 273 -8.66 16.79 -11.92
N PRO A 274 -8.25 16.14 -13.02
CA PRO A 274 -8.88 16.37 -14.32
C PRO A 274 -10.38 16.06 -14.36
N PHE A 275 -10.89 15.28 -13.40
CA PHE A 275 -12.28 14.85 -13.32
C PHE A 275 -13.11 15.60 -12.27
N TYR A 276 -12.56 16.62 -11.60
CA TYR A 276 -13.30 17.47 -10.66
C TYR A 276 -14.22 18.44 -11.41
N GLU A 277 -15.16 19.06 -10.68
CA GLU A 277 -16.11 20.01 -11.28
C GLU A 277 -15.48 21.37 -11.60
N LYS A 278 -14.45 21.76 -10.83
CA LYS A 278 -13.81 23.09 -10.92
C LYS A 278 -12.29 22.97 -10.97
N PRO A 279 -11.60 23.96 -11.55
CA PRO A 279 -10.15 24.06 -11.46
C PRO A 279 -9.68 24.14 -10.01
N VAL A 280 -8.52 23.54 -9.73
CA VAL A 280 -7.89 23.57 -8.41
C VAL A 280 -6.42 23.89 -8.57
N VAL A 281 -5.92 24.82 -7.75
CA VAL A 281 -4.50 25.12 -7.63
C VAL A 281 -3.92 24.30 -6.47
N PHE A 282 -3.05 23.36 -6.77
CA PHE A 282 -2.32 22.58 -5.78
C PHE A 282 -0.99 23.26 -5.47
N ARG A 283 -0.76 23.62 -4.21
CA ARG A 283 0.49 24.23 -3.74
C ARG A 283 1.22 23.26 -2.84
N PHE A 284 2.50 23.02 -3.14
CA PHE A 284 3.30 22.01 -2.46
C PHE A 284 4.30 22.61 -1.48
N GLY A 285 4.47 23.94 -1.45
CA GLY A 285 5.34 24.60 -0.48
C GLY A 285 6.73 23.96 -0.39
N SER A 286 7.17 23.63 0.82
CA SER A 286 8.44 22.93 1.11
C SER A 286 8.33 21.40 1.15
N HIS A 287 7.24 20.82 0.63
CA HIS A 287 7.00 19.38 0.74
C HIS A 287 8.20 18.59 0.19
N PRO A 288 8.73 17.61 0.95
CA PRO A 288 10.01 16.96 0.64
C PRO A 288 10.00 16.25 -0.72
N ASP A 289 8.85 15.69 -1.10
CA ASP A 289 8.69 14.90 -2.33
C ASP A 289 8.12 15.69 -3.52
N ARG A 290 8.06 17.02 -3.46
CA ARG A 290 7.42 17.83 -4.53
C ARG A 290 8.03 17.62 -5.91
N THR A 291 9.34 17.32 -6.01
CA THR A 291 10.01 17.04 -7.28
C THR A 291 9.50 15.77 -7.95
N ARG A 292 9.02 14.79 -7.16
CA ARG A 292 8.43 13.55 -7.68
C ARG A 292 7.16 13.81 -8.51
N ILE A 293 6.52 14.97 -8.36
CA ILE A 293 5.35 15.37 -9.16
C ILE A 293 5.73 15.52 -10.63
N GLU A 294 6.83 16.23 -10.91
CA GLU A 294 7.35 16.45 -12.27
C GLU A 294 7.82 15.14 -12.90
N GLU A 295 8.37 14.24 -12.09
CA GLU A 295 8.91 12.98 -12.57
C GLU A 295 7.84 11.90 -12.81
N ARG A 296 6.78 11.88 -12.00
CA ARG A 296 5.82 10.75 -11.96
C ARG A 296 4.42 11.11 -12.43
N ILE A 297 3.94 12.33 -12.13
CA ILE A 297 2.53 12.70 -12.33
C ILE A 297 2.34 13.56 -13.57
N LEU A 298 3.15 14.60 -13.74
CA LEU A 298 3.03 15.48 -14.92
C LEU A 298 3.18 14.70 -16.24
N PRO A 299 4.12 13.75 -16.41
CA PRO A 299 4.24 13.00 -17.66
C PRO A 299 2.99 12.16 -17.96
N LEU A 300 2.36 11.57 -16.93
CA LEU A 300 1.12 10.79 -17.08
C LEU A 300 -0.05 11.68 -17.51
N LEU A 301 -0.24 12.82 -16.82
CA LEU A 301 -1.30 13.77 -17.14
C LEU A 301 -1.10 14.40 -18.53
N ALA A 302 0.15 14.72 -18.89
CA ALA A 302 0.51 15.25 -20.20
C ALA A 302 0.21 14.24 -21.31
N ALA A 303 0.57 12.97 -21.11
CA ALA A 303 0.31 11.89 -22.06
C ALA A 303 -1.19 11.67 -22.31
N CYS A 304 -2.05 12.10 -21.37
CA CYS A 304 -3.50 12.06 -21.49
C CYS A 304 -4.13 13.37 -22.02
N GLY A 305 -3.32 14.40 -22.28
CA GLY A 305 -3.82 15.72 -22.69
C GLY A 305 -4.57 16.49 -21.60
N ALA A 306 -4.23 16.26 -20.32
CA ALA A 306 -4.80 17.03 -19.21
C ALA A 306 -4.44 18.52 -19.33
N GLN A 307 -5.38 19.40 -18.99
CA GLN A 307 -5.14 20.84 -18.96
C GLN A 307 -4.48 21.21 -17.63
N MET A 308 -3.20 21.57 -17.68
CA MET A 308 -2.41 21.92 -16.50
C MET A 308 -1.42 23.05 -16.79
N GLU A 309 -1.19 23.88 -15.77
CA GLU A 309 -0.24 25.00 -15.80
C GLU A 309 0.59 25.00 -14.52
N GLY A 310 1.89 25.29 -14.61
CA GLY A 310 2.80 25.29 -13.47
C GLY A 310 3.66 24.03 -13.36
N GLY A 311 4.11 23.71 -12.14
CA GLY A 311 5.11 22.66 -11.86
C GLY A 311 5.13 22.24 -10.39
N CYS A 312 6.29 21.85 -9.86
CA CYS A 312 6.41 21.31 -8.50
C CYS A 312 6.20 22.30 -7.33
N GLU A 313 6.11 23.60 -7.58
CA GLU A 313 5.76 24.59 -6.53
C GLU A 313 4.25 24.79 -6.45
N ASN A 314 3.65 25.09 -7.61
CA ASN A 314 2.22 25.31 -7.78
C ASN A 314 1.80 24.64 -9.09
N LEU A 315 0.77 23.80 -9.02
CA LEU A 315 0.20 23.12 -10.17
C LEU A 315 -1.29 23.44 -10.25
N HIS A 316 -1.67 24.15 -11.30
CA HIS A 316 -3.05 24.44 -11.61
C HIS A 316 -3.57 23.37 -12.56
N ILE A 317 -4.61 22.62 -12.16
CA ILE A 317 -5.25 21.62 -13.02
C ILE A 317 -6.68 22.04 -13.30
N THR A 318 -7.02 22.11 -14.58
CA THR A 318 -8.37 22.42 -15.07
C THR A 318 -9.09 21.11 -15.44
N PRO A 319 -10.38 20.96 -15.08
CA PRO A 319 -11.20 19.85 -15.52
C PRO A 319 -11.11 19.68 -17.02
N SER A 320 -10.74 18.48 -17.47
CA SER A 320 -10.40 18.25 -18.87
C SER A 320 -10.88 16.88 -19.35
N LYS A 321 -11.30 16.85 -20.62
CA LYS A 321 -11.61 15.59 -21.30
C LYS A 321 -10.30 14.94 -21.72
N LEU A 322 -9.82 14.00 -20.92
CA LEU A 322 -8.61 13.25 -21.20
C LEU A 322 -8.77 12.41 -22.48
N ALA A 323 -7.66 12.14 -23.16
CA ALA A 323 -7.55 11.20 -24.27
C ALA A 323 -6.44 10.20 -23.94
N LEU A 324 -6.82 9.04 -23.41
CA LEU A 324 -5.84 8.07 -22.93
C LEU A 324 -5.27 7.27 -24.12
N PRO A 325 -3.94 7.05 -24.17
CA PRO A 325 -3.37 6.10 -25.12
C PRO A 325 -3.92 4.70 -24.84
N ARG A 326 -4.26 3.96 -25.91
CA ARG A 326 -4.79 2.60 -25.78
C ARG A 326 -3.80 1.62 -25.15
N GLU A 327 -2.52 1.79 -25.46
CA GLU A 327 -1.43 0.94 -24.96
C GLU A 327 -0.26 1.83 -24.48
N PRO A 328 -0.38 2.46 -23.31
CA PRO A 328 0.71 3.24 -22.77
C PRO A 328 1.90 2.33 -22.42
N LYS A 329 3.10 2.78 -22.78
CA LYS A 329 4.33 2.08 -22.41
C LYS A 329 4.60 2.28 -20.93
N LEU A 330 4.77 1.17 -20.21
CA LEU A 330 5.22 1.20 -18.82
C LEU A 330 6.75 1.17 -18.79
N ALA A 331 7.32 2.08 -18.01
CA ALA A 331 8.74 2.00 -17.66
C ALA A 331 9.00 0.79 -16.74
N MET A 332 10.25 0.36 -16.69
CA MET A 332 10.71 -0.65 -15.74
C MET A 332 10.46 -0.19 -14.30
N GLU A 333 10.22 -1.13 -13.39
CA GLU A 333 10.24 -0.91 -11.94
C GLU A 333 11.71 -0.87 -11.47
N PRO A 334 12.27 0.30 -11.13
CA PRO A 334 13.70 0.41 -10.81
C PRO A 334 14.10 -0.50 -9.66
N GLU A 335 13.30 -0.54 -8.59
CA GLU A 335 13.60 -1.31 -7.39
C GLU A 335 13.79 -2.81 -7.69
N LEU A 336 12.93 -3.38 -8.54
CA LEU A 336 13.03 -4.78 -8.96
C LEU A 336 14.12 -5.00 -10.01
N ALA A 337 14.25 -4.07 -10.96
CA ALA A 337 15.27 -4.16 -12.00
C ALA A 337 16.69 -4.13 -11.38
N ILE A 338 16.92 -3.29 -10.37
CA ILE A 338 18.17 -3.22 -9.61
C ILE A 338 18.48 -4.58 -8.97
N PHE A 339 17.50 -5.19 -8.31
CA PHE A 339 17.71 -6.50 -7.67
C PHE A 339 18.18 -7.55 -8.68
N LEU A 340 17.58 -7.57 -9.88
CA LEU A 340 17.97 -8.50 -10.96
C LEU A 340 19.34 -8.16 -11.55
N LEU A 341 19.63 -6.88 -11.79
CA LEU A 341 20.93 -6.42 -12.31
C LEU A 341 22.07 -6.71 -11.33
N ALA A 342 21.80 -6.66 -10.02
CA ALA A 342 22.75 -7.00 -8.96
C ALA A 342 23.19 -8.47 -8.95
N LEU A 343 22.54 -9.35 -9.73
CA LEU A 343 23.05 -10.72 -9.93
C LEU A 343 24.36 -10.75 -10.71
N ALA A 344 24.60 -9.80 -11.62
CA ALA A 344 25.83 -9.73 -12.40
C ALA A 344 27.10 -9.56 -11.54
N PRO A 345 27.20 -8.56 -10.63
CA PRO A 345 28.34 -8.48 -9.72
C PRO A 345 28.40 -9.66 -8.74
N ALA A 346 27.25 -10.19 -8.31
CA ALA A 346 27.19 -11.21 -7.26
C ALA A 346 27.66 -12.60 -7.74
N LEU A 347 27.32 -12.97 -8.97
CA LEU A 347 27.57 -14.31 -9.52
C LEU A 347 28.58 -14.31 -10.68
N SER A 348 29.08 -13.13 -11.09
CA SER A 348 29.73 -12.90 -12.39
C SER A 348 28.80 -13.21 -13.57
N GLY A 349 29.12 -12.74 -14.78
CA GLY A 349 28.32 -13.01 -15.99
C GLY A 349 27.55 -11.80 -16.50
N ARG A 350 26.39 -12.02 -17.12
CA ARG A 350 25.61 -10.97 -17.81
C ARG A 350 24.13 -11.04 -17.46
N VAL A 351 23.58 -9.88 -17.14
CA VAL A 351 22.14 -9.63 -17.03
C VAL A 351 21.73 -8.61 -18.09
N ARG A 352 20.68 -8.92 -18.85
CA ARG A 352 20.02 -8.01 -19.78
C ARG A 352 18.54 -7.95 -19.40
N LEU A 353 18.05 -6.74 -19.19
CA LEU A 353 16.64 -6.46 -18.99
C LEU A 353 16.13 -5.59 -20.15
N ALA A 354 15.07 -6.02 -20.83
CA ALA A 354 14.45 -5.27 -21.92
C ALA A 354 13.30 -4.38 -21.39
N GLY A 355 13.16 -3.16 -21.95
CA GLY A 355 12.17 -2.17 -21.54
C GLY A 355 12.73 -0.75 -21.45
N GLN A 356 11.92 0.18 -20.95
CA GLN A 356 12.30 1.58 -20.80
C GLN A 356 12.75 1.89 -19.37
N TRP A 357 14.03 2.26 -19.19
CA TRP A 357 14.49 2.76 -17.89
C TRP A 357 13.80 4.10 -17.56
N PRO A 358 13.21 4.26 -16.36
CA PRO A 358 12.53 5.51 -16.03
C PRO A 358 13.53 6.64 -15.79
N GLY A 359 13.17 7.85 -16.23
CA GLY A 359 13.96 9.07 -16.03
C GLY A 359 13.70 9.75 -14.69
N THR A 360 13.59 8.98 -13.59
CA THR A 360 13.37 9.52 -12.24
C THR A 360 14.70 9.67 -11.50
N ALA A 361 14.75 10.56 -10.51
CA ALA A 361 15.96 10.74 -9.70
C ALA A 361 16.38 9.43 -8.98
N ASP A 362 15.40 8.68 -8.45
CA ASP A 362 15.64 7.39 -7.79
C ASP A 362 16.28 6.38 -8.76
N ALA A 363 15.85 6.37 -10.03
CA ALA A 363 16.37 5.44 -11.03
C ALA A 363 17.75 5.84 -11.56
N GLU A 364 18.09 7.13 -11.60
CA GLU A 364 19.46 7.58 -11.90
C GLU A 364 20.41 7.31 -10.72
N ALA A 365 19.97 7.56 -9.48
CA ALA A 365 20.73 7.20 -8.28
C ALA A 365 21.09 5.70 -8.24
N ALA A 366 20.18 4.85 -8.69
CA ALA A 366 20.41 3.42 -8.83
C ALA A 366 21.49 3.06 -9.86
N LYS A 367 21.52 3.74 -11.03
CA LYS A 367 22.60 3.57 -12.01
C LYS A 367 23.94 4.01 -11.44
N ASP A 368 23.95 5.11 -10.69
CA ASP A 368 25.17 5.60 -10.05
C ASP A 368 25.72 4.63 -9.01
N LEU A 369 24.84 3.99 -8.23
CA LEU A 369 25.24 2.93 -7.30
C LEU A 369 25.95 1.78 -8.02
N PHE A 370 25.42 1.34 -9.16
CA PHE A 370 26.06 0.28 -9.96
C PHE A 370 27.40 0.71 -10.56
N ARG A 371 27.52 1.95 -11.04
CA ARG A 371 28.79 2.50 -11.52
C ARG A 371 29.83 2.55 -10.40
N GLN A 372 29.43 2.99 -9.20
CA GLN A 372 30.29 3.00 -8.01
C GLN A 372 30.71 1.60 -7.58
N ALA A 373 29.86 0.59 -7.80
CA ALA A 373 30.18 -0.81 -7.60
C ALA A 373 31.09 -1.43 -8.69
N GLY A 374 31.54 -0.63 -9.68
CA GLY A 374 32.45 -1.07 -10.74
C GLY A 374 31.77 -1.83 -11.88
N LEU A 375 30.44 -1.76 -12.00
CA LEU A 375 29.71 -2.41 -13.08
C LEU A 375 29.69 -1.59 -14.36
N GLN A 376 29.84 -2.28 -15.49
CA GLN A 376 29.61 -1.72 -16.82
C GLN A 376 28.12 -1.80 -17.13
N ILE A 377 27.46 -0.64 -17.15
CA ILE A 377 26.05 -0.52 -17.56
C ILE A 377 26.02 0.01 -18.99
N GLU A 378 25.54 -0.82 -19.91
CA GLU A 378 25.28 -0.43 -21.28
C GLU A 378 23.77 -0.23 -21.48
N ALA A 379 23.36 0.97 -21.87
CA ALA A 379 22.01 1.20 -22.36
C ALA A 379 21.96 0.80 -23.84
N GLY A 380 21.13 -0.19 -24.17
CA GLY A 380 20.84 -0.52 -25.57
C GLY A 380 19.99 0.57 -26.26
N PRO A 381 19.90 0.57 -27.59
CA PRO A 381 18.96 1.44 -28.30
C PRO A 381 17.52 1.14 -27.86
N ALA A 382 16.73 2.21 -27.72
CA ALA A 382 15.33 2.18 -27.27
C ALA A 382 14.36 1.64 -28.33
#